data_AF-A0A969K8G1-F1
#
_entry.id   AF-A0A969K8G1-F1
#
_cell.length_a   1.000
_cell.length_b   1.000
_cell.length_c   1.000
_cell.angle_alpha   90.00
_cell.angle_beta   90.00
_cell.angle_gamma   90.00
#
_symmetry.space_group_name_H-M   'P 1'
#
loop_
_entity.id
_entity.type
_entity.pdbx_description
1 polymer ?
#
loop_
_entity_poly.entity_id
_entity_poly.type
_entity_poly.pdbx_seq_one_letter_code
_entity_poly.pdbx_strand_id
1 'polypeptide(L)'
;MQLTENFHLEEFLRSHTADKRSIDNTPPSGVIKNLGWLAEWLEELRIGIGNVPIIIVSGYRNHELNEAVGGQRDSRHTMGLAADFYAIGKTPQQVIDKAIEIGLAFDELIGKKTTVHVGLSRPEMLRWIGTDKRVVSEVFPSHHVSKLDS
;
A
#
# COMPACT_ATOMS: atom_id res chain seq x y z
N MET A 1 5.26 -1.39 -17.82
CA MET A 1 4.90 0.04 -17.95
C MET A 1 5.57 0.78 -16.80
N GLN A 2 6.33 1.83 -17.05
CA GLN A 2 6.95 2.62 -15.98
C GLN A 2 5.88 3.52 -15.32
N LEU A 3 5.79 3.48 -13.98
CA LEU A 3 4.85 4.30 -13.20
C LEU A 3 5.54 5.56 -12.66
N THR A 4 6.76 5.41 -12.16
CA THR A 4 7.65 6.50 -11.72
C THR A 4 9.09 6.18 -12.13
N GLU A 5 10.04 7.04 -11.77
CA GLU A 5 11.46 6.83 -12.07
C GLU A 5 11.95 5.45 -11.61
N ASN A 6 11.60 5.04 -10.38
CA ASN A 6 12.12 3.81 -9.78
C ASN A 6 11.10 2.65 -9.71
N PHE A 7 9.86 2.84 -10.16
CA PHE A 7 8.81 1.81 -10.05
C PHE A 7 8.11 1.51 -11.37
N HIS A 8 7.99 0.22 -11.67
CA HIS A 8 7.28 -0.31 -12.83
C HIS A 8 6.01 -1.06 -12.41
N LEU A 9 4.96 -0.98 -13.24
CA LEU A 9 3.67 -1.64 -13.01
C LEU A 9 3.86 -3.12 -12.69
N GLU A 10 4.73 -3.81 -13.43
CA GLU A 10 4.97 -5.23 -13.30
C GLU A 10 5.41 -5.65 -11.88
N GLU A 11 6.07 -4.76 -11.14
CA GLU A 11 6.51 -5.02 -9.77
C GLU A 11 5.31 -5.13 -8.81
N PHE A 12 4.23 -4.40 -9.08
CA PHE A 12 3.01 -4.44 -8.28
C PHE A 12 2.10 -5.61 -8.64
N LEU A 13 2.29 -6.24 -9.80
CA LEU A 13 1.43 -7.35 -10.27
C LEU A 13 1.99 -8.74 -9.93
N ARG A 14 3.29 -8.82 -9.61
CA ARG A 14 3.97 -10.08 -9.31
C ARG A 14 3.38 -10.73 -8.06
N SER A 15 3.14 -12.04 -8.18
CA SER A 15 2.71 -12.87 -7.06
C SER A 15 3.05 -14.32 -7.34
N HIS A 16 3.86 -14.91 -6.46
CA HIS A 16 4.19 -16.34 -6.52
C HIS A 16 2.94 -17.23 -6.47
N THR A 17 1.90 -16.78 -5.76
CA THR A 17 0.63 -17.51 -5.70
C THR A 17 -0.11 -17.43 -7.03
N ALA A 18 -0.08 -16.30 -7.72
CA ALA A 18 -0.67 -16.16 -9.05
C ALA A 18 0.04 -17.07 -10.04
N ASP A 19 1.38 -17.07 -10.04
CA ASP A 19 2.18 -17.93 -10.92
C ASP A 19 1.89 -19.41 -10.66
N LYS A 20 1.91 -19.84 -9.39
CA LYS A 20 1.64 -21.23 -9.00
C LYS A 20 0.23 -21.70 -9.33
N ARG A 21 -0.75 -20.80 -9.31
CA ARG A 21 -2.17 -21.12 -9.54
C ARG A 21 -2.65 -20.72 -10.94
N SER A 22 -1.77 -20.19 -11.78
CA SER A 22 -2.11 -19.66 -13.11
C SER A 22 -3.26 -18.62 -13.08
N ILE A 23 -3.26 -17.75 -12.06
CA ILE A 23 -4.26 -16.69 -11.91
C ILE A 23 -3.83 -15.47 -12.74
N ASP A 24 -4.70 -15.00 -13.62
CA ASP A 24 -4.48 -13.76 -14.36
C ASP A 24 -4.71 -12.53 -13.46
N ASN A 25 -3.63 -11.97 -12.95
CA ASN A 25 -3.65 -10.79 -12.08
C ASN A 25 -3.60 -9.46 -12.86
N THR A 26 -4.09 -9.43 -14.10
CA THR A 26 -4.12 -8.21 -14.93
C THR A 26 -5.07 -7.16 -14.32
N PRO A 27 -4.59 -5.93 -14.02
CA PRO A 27 -5.42 -4.90 -13.42
C PRO A 27 -6.29 -4.18 -14.47
N PRO A 28 -7.51 -3.74 -14.12
CA PRO A 28 -8.27 -2.80 -14.94
C PRO A 28 -7.61 -1.41 -14.94
N SER A 29 -7.92 -0.57 -15.93
CA SER A 29 -7.31 0.77 -16.10
C SER A 29 -7.45 1.69 -14.87
N GLY A 30 -8.58 1.63 -14.17
CA GLY A 30 -8.78 2.39 -12.93
C GLY A 30 -7.84 1.97 -11.79
N VAL A 31 -7.48 0.69 -11.71
CA VAL A 31 -6.50 0.17 -10.74
C VAL A 31 -5.09 0.61 -11.13
N ILE A 32 -4.77 0.63 -12.43
CA ILE A 32 -3.47 1.14 -12.91
C ILE A 32 -3.26 2.60 -12.47
N LYS A 33 -4.30 3.44 -12.55
CA LYS A 33 -4.25 4.82 -12.05
C LYS A 33 -3.92 4.88 -10.55
N ASN A 34 -4.58 4.02 -9.75
CA ASN A 34 -4.34 3.94 -8.32
C ASN A 34 -2.91 3.47 -7.99
N LEU A 35 -2.39 2.50 -8.75
CA LEU A 35 -1.01 2.04 -8.61
C LEU A 35 -0.01 3.14 -8.95
N GLY A 36 -0.34 4.03 -9.89
CA GLY A 36 0.46 5.24 -10.16
C GLY A 36 0.59 6.13 -8.92
N TRP A 37 -0.51 6.43 -8.24
CA TRP A 37 -0.48 7.22 -6.99
C TRP A 37 0.28 6.53 -5.86
N LEU A 38 0.11 5.21 -5.73
CA LEU A 38 0.87 4.42 -4.77
C LEU A 38 2.37 4.44 -5.08
N ALA A 39 2.74 4.37 -6.36
CA ALA A 39 4.13 4.46 -6.80
C ALA A 39 4.74 5.85 -6.53
N GLU A 40 3.99 6.94 -6.73
CA GLU A 40 4.43 8.30 -6.35
C GLU A 40 4.74 8.40 -4.86
N TRP A 41 3.86 7.87 -4.01
CA TRP A 41 4.09 7.83 -2.55
C TRP A 41 5.36 7.05 -2.18
N LEU A 42 5.57 5.90 -2.83
CA LEU A 42 6.75 5.07 -2.61
C LEU A 42 8.04 5.74 -3.12
N GLU A 43 7.95 6.54 -4.18
CA GLU A 43 9.07 7.33 -4.71
C GLU A 43 9.50 8.41 -3.72
N GLU A 44 8.55 9.16 -3.15
CA GLU A 44 8.85 10.15 -2.11
C GLU A 44 9.46 9.49 -0.86
N LEU A 45 8.90 8.34 -0.45
CA LEU A 45 9.48 7.56 0.65
C LEU A 45 10.91 7.13 0.33
N ARG A 46 11.15 6.60 -0.87
CA ARG A 46 12.46 6.14 -1.35
C ARG A 46 13.51 7.24 -1.24
N ILE A 47 13.17 8.45 -1.68
CA ILE A 47 14.02 9.63 -1.53
C ILE A 47 14.28 9.91 -0.04
N GLY A 48 13.22 9.96 0.78
CA GLY A 48 13.30 10.25 2.22
C GLY A 48 14.16 9.28 3.03
N ILE A 49 14.21 8.00 2.66
CA ILE A 49 15.03 6.98 3.35
C ILE A 49 16.50 6.94 2.86
N GLY A 50 16.90 7.90 2.03
CA GLY A 50 18.28 8.05 1.52
C GLY A 50 18.50 7.39 0.16
N ASN A 51 17.45 7.36 -0.68
CA ASN A 51 17.49 6.80 -2.02
C ASN A 51 17.98 5.33 -2.07
N VAL A 52 17.56 4.50 -1.10
CA VAL A 52 17.82 3.04 -1.09
C VAL A 52 16.69 2.26 -1.77
N PRO A 53 16.97 1.17 -2.50
CA PRO A 53 15.93 0.45 -3.26
C PRO A 53 14.79 -0.04 -2.37
N ILE A 54 13.55 0.14 -2.86
CA ILE A 54 12.33 -0.40 -2.26
C ILE A 54 11.87 -1.56 -3.14
N ILE A 55 11.67 -2.73 -2.53
CA ILE A 55 11.24 -3.94 -3.21
C ILE A 55 9.79 -4.25 -2.85
N ILE A 56 8.92 -4.28 -3.86
CA ILE A 56 7.51 -4.65 -3.70
C ILE A 56 7.40 -6.17 -3.58
N VAL A 57 6.83 -6.63 -2.46
CA VAL A 57 6.57 -8.04 -2.19
C VAL A 57 5.16 -8.42 -2.65
N SER A 58 4.20 -7.51 -2.46
CA SER A 58 2.83 -7.67 -2.94
C SER A 58 2.20 -6.30 -3.19
N GLY A 59 1.71 -6.07 -4.41
CA GLY A 59 0.95 -4.88 -4.79
C GLY A 59 -0.52 -5.21 -5.06
N TYR A 60 -0.96 -5.05 -6.30
CA TYR A 60 -2.33 -5.37 -6.69
C TYR A 60 -2.64 -6.87 -6.56
N ARG A 61 -3.84 -7.17 -6.06
CA ARG A 61 -4.41 -8.52 -6.10
C ARG A 61 -5.83 -8.45 -6.61
N ASN A 62 -6.13 -9.08 -7.74
CA ASN A 62 -7.51 -9.28 -8.15
C ASN A 62 -8.28 -10.10 -7.08
N HIS A 63 -9.61 -10.21 -7.22
CA HIS A 63 -10.44 -10.89 -6.21
C HIS A 63 -10.00 -12.34 -5.96
N GLU A 64 -9.80 -13.11 -7.04
CA GLU A 64 -9.40 -14.51 -6.99
C GLU A 64 -8.06 -14.71 -6.28
N LEU A 65 -7.05 -13.88 -6.63
CA LEU A 65 -5.74 -13.92 -6.00
C LEU A 65 -5.83 -13.51 -4.52
N ASN A 66 -6.62 -12.48 -4.21
CA ASN A 66 -6.79 -12.03 -2.84
C ASN A 66 -7.42 -13.12 -1.97
N GLU A 67 -8.44 -13.82 -2.45
CA GLU A 67 -9.01 -14.99 -1.77
C GLU A 67 -8.00 -16.13 -1.64
N ALA A 68 -7.23 -16.40 -2.70
CA ALA A 68 -6.23 -17.45 -2.72
C ALA A 68 -5.12 -17.29 -1.67
N VAL A 69 -4.83 -16.04 -1.26
CA VAL A 69 -3.87 -15.71 -0.19
C VAL A 69 -4.53 -15.47 1.17
N GLY A 70 -5.85 -15.70 1.30
CA GLY A 70 -6.61 -15.49 2.54
C GLY A 70 -6.83 -14.02 2.88
N GLY A 71 -6.82 -13.14 1.88
CA GLY A 71 -7.07 -11.72 2.03
C GLY A 71 -8.53 -11.38 2.31
N GLN A 72 -8.76 -10.29 3.03
CA GLN A 72 -10.09 -9.72 3.28
C GLN A 72 -10.70 -9.19 1.98
N ARG A 73 -12.02 -9.33 1.81
CA ARG A 73 -12.76 -8.93 0.59
C ARG A 73 -12.52 -7.47 0.21
N ASP A 74 -12.57 -6.56 1.18
CA ASP A 74 -12.43 -5.11 0.98
C ASP A 74 -10.99 -4.61 1.15
N SER A 75 -10.00 -5.46 0.87
CA SER A 75 -8.59 -5.09 0.97
C SER A 75 -8.21 -4.01 -0.05
N ARG A 76 -7.49 -2.97 0.38
CA ARG A 76 -6.94 -1.93 -0.52
C ARG A 76 -6.04 -2.48 -1.63
N HIS A 77 -5.48 -3.68 -1.46
CA HIS A 77 -4.74 -4.37 -2.52
C HIS A 77 -5.62 -4.68 -3.74
N THR A 78 -6.92 -4.95 -3.56
CA THR A 78 -7.86 -5.19 -4.69
C THR A 78 -8.20 -3.91 -5.45
N MET A 79 -7.87 -2.76 -4.87
CA MET A 79 -8.07 -1.45 -5.49
C MET A 79 -6.77 -0.87 -6.08
N GLY A 80 -5.62 -1.54 -5.92
CA GLY A 80 -4.32 -1.00 -6.31
C GLY A 80 -3.84 0.16 -5.42
N LEU A 81 -4.33 0.22 -4.17
CA LEU A 81 -4.03 1.28 -3.21
C LEU A 81 -3.23 0.79 -2.00
N ALA A 82 -2.64 -0.41 -2.09
CA ALA A 82 -1.80 -0.94 -1.04
C ALA A 82 -0.62 -1.73 -1.59
N ALA A 83 0.48 -1.70 -0.82
CA ALA A 83 1.66 -2.50 -1.07
C ALA A 83 2.24 -3.04 0.24
N ASP A 84 2.74 -4.27 0.18
CA ASP A 84 3.70 -4.80 1.13
C ASP A 84 5.10 -4.70 0.50
N PHE A 85 6.05 -4.08 1.19
CA PHE A 85 7.38 -3.82 0.65
C PHE A 85 8.47 -3.85 1.73
N TYR A 86 9.73 -3.89 1.32
CA TYR A 86 10.86 -3.61 2.21
C TYR A 86 11.88 -2.71 1.52
N ALA A 87 12.64 -1.95 2.31
CA ALA A 87 13.72 -1.12 1.80
C ALA A 87 15.08 -1.75 2.15
N ILE A 88 15.98 -1.80 1.17
CA ILE A 88 17.30 -2.43 1.34
C ILE A 88 18.09 -1.70 2.43
N GLY A 89 18.57 -2.45 3.42
CA GLY A 89 19.38 -1.93 4.52
C GLY A 89 18.58 -1.11 5.55
N LYS A 90 17.24 -1.15 5.53
CA LYS A 90 16.38 -0.50 6.51
C LYS A 90 15.50 -1.50 7.22
N THR A 91 15.28 -1.29 8.51
CA THR A 91 14.25 -2.03 9.25
C THR A 91 12.86 -1.44 8.94
N PRO A 92 11.78 -2.22 9.12
CA PRO A 92 10.42 -1.70 8.99
C PRO A 92 10.19 -0.45 9.85
N GLN A 93 10.71 -0.42 11.08
CA GLN A 93 10.57 0.74 11.96
C GLN A 93 11.23 2.00 11.39
N GLN A 94 12.46 1.89 10.86
CA GLN A 94 13.15 3.04 10.25
C GLN A 94 12.40 3.61 9.04
N VAL A 95 11.74 2.76 8.27
CA VAL A 95 10.91 3.17 7.13
C VAL A 95 9.68 3.93 7.62
N ILE A 96 9.00 3.40 8.64
CA ILE A 96 7.81 4.02 9.22
C ILE A 96 8.13 5.37 9.83
N ASP A 97 9.17 5.42 10.68
CA ASP A 97 9.62 6.66 11.33
C ASP A 97 9.94 7.73 10.28
N LYS A 98 10.63 7.36 9.19
CA LYS A 98 10.97 8.30 8.14
C LYS A 98 9.74 8.79 7.36
N ALA A 99 8.79 7.90 7.04
CA ALA A 99 7.56 8.30 6.34
C ALA A 99 6.77 9.33 7.15
N ILE A 100 6.71 9.17 8.48
CA ILE A 100 6.09 10.10 9.41
C ILE A 100 6.89 11.41 9.47
N GLU A 101 8.21 11.34 9.63
CA GLU A 101 9.11 12.49 9.73
C GLU A 101 8.99 13.43 8.51
N ILE A 102 8.93 12.88 7.31
CA ILE A 102 8.81 13.67 6.07
C ILE A 102 7.36 14.04 5.73
N GLY A 103 6.39 13.60 6.54
CA GLY A 103 4.98 14.00 6.43
C GLY A 103 4.22 13.34 5.28
N LEU A 104 4.56 12.11 4.90
CA LEU A 104 3.78 11.37 3.90
C LEU A 104 2.38 11.05 4.45
N ALA A 105 1.35 11.31 3.64
CA ALA A 105 -0.02 10.97 3.98
C ALA A 105 -0.28 9.48 3.76
N PHE A 106 -0.91 8.80 4.72
CA PHE A 106 -1.29 7.39 4.62
C PHE A 106 -2.51 7.11 5.49
N ASP A 107 -3.26 6.07 5.16
CA ASP A 107 -4.37 5.57 6.00
C ASP A 107 -3.91 4.41 6.87
N GLU A 108 -3.06 3.55 6.31
CA GLU A 108 -2.45 2.42 6.99
C GLU A 108 -0.94 2.44 6.72
N LEU A 109 -0.15 2.37 7.79
CA LEU A 109 1.29 2.18 7.71
C LEU A 109 1.73 1.25 8.85
N ILE A 110 1.90 -0.03 8.53
CA ILE A 110 2.02 -1.11 9.53
C ILE A 110 3.33 -1.86 9.34
N GLY A 111 4.13 -1.94 10.41
CA GLY A 111 5.34 -2.75 10.44
C GLY A 111 5.02 -4.23 10.62
N LYS A 112 5.51 -5.06 9.70
CA LYS A 112 5.54 -6.53 9.83
C LYS A 112 6.96 -6.97 10.20
N LYS A 113 7.20 -8.28 10.29
CA LYS A 113 8.51 -8.83 10.68
C LYS A 113 9.66 -8.36 9.77
N THR A 114 9.43 -8.32 8.46
CA THR A 114 10.45 -7.95 7.46
C THR A 114 9.98 -6.92 6.44
N THR A 115 8.68 -6.62 6.42
CA THR A 115 8.06 -5.72 5.45
C THR A 115 7.29 -4.62 6.16
N VAL A 116 6.96 -3.58 5.41
CA VAL A 116 5.99 -2.56 5.77
C VAL A 116 4.78 -2.74 4.86
N HIS A 117 3.59 -2.67 5.44
CA HIS A 117 2.34 -2.55 4.71
C HIS A 117 1.96 -1.07 4.64
N VAL A 118 1.68 -0.56 3.44
CA VAL A 118 1.06 0.75 3.24
C VAL A 118 -0.29 0.58 2.56
N GLY A 119 -1.27 1.34 3.04
CA GLY A 119 -2.61 1.45 2.44
C GLY A 119 -3.02 2.92 2.34
N LEU A 120 -3.48 3.32 1.16
CA LEU A 120 -3.87 4.69 0.84
C LEU A 120 -5.37 4.77 0.49
N SER A 121 -5.99 5.88 0.81
CA SER A 121 -7.25 6.33 0.22
C SER A 121 -6.97 7.01 -1.12
N ARG A 122 -7.96 7.01 -2.01
CA ARG A 122 -7.80 7.72 -3.29
C ARG A 122 -7.58 9.21 -3.02
N PRO A 123 -6.68 9.90 -3.75
CA PRO A 123 -6.45 11.34 -3.58
C PRO A 123 -7.72 12.18 -3.75
N GLU A 124 -8.65 11.75 -4.61
CA GLU A 124 -9.96 12.38 -4.80
C GLU A 124 -10.90 12.29 -3.57
N MET A 125 -10.59 11.43 -2.61
CA MET A 125 -11.25 11.33 -1.30
C MET A 125 -10.52 12.11 -0.20
N LEU A 126 -9.28 12.57 -0.45
CA LEU A 126 -8.58 13.50 0.43
C LEU A 126 -9.23 14.88 0.27
N ARG A 127 -10.34 15.11 0.98
CA ARG A 127 -10.89 16.46 1.10
C ARG A 127 -9.85 17.33 1.79
N TRP A 128 -9.39 18.37 1.07
CA TRP A 128 -8.69 19.49 1.68
C TRP A 128 -9.66 20.21 2.61
N ILE A 129 -9.68 19.82 3.88
CA ILE A 129 -10.14 20.67 4.97
C ILE A 129 -8.91 21.48 5.39
N GLY A 130 -8.75 22.68 4.83
CA GLY A 130 -7.76 23.65 5.32
C GLY A 130 -7.88 23.74 6.85
N THR A 131 -6.82 23.73 7.62
CA THR A 131 -5.47 24.25 7.44
C THR A 131 -4.48 23.35 8.19
N ASP A 132 -3.22 23.34 7.76
CA ASP A 132 -2.05 22.71 8.40
C ASP A 132 -1.76 21.26 7.96
N LYS A 133 -0.53 21.04 7.48
CA LYS A 133 0.02 19.74 7.09
C LYS A 133 0.31 18.93 8.35
N ARG A 134 -0.71 18.39 9.00
CA ARG A 134 -0.54 17.43 10.10
C ARG A 134 -1.55 16.31 9.96
N VAL A 135 -1.03 15.15 9.58
CA VAL A 135 -1.48 13.80 9.97
C VAL A 135 -3.00 13.64 10.10
N VAL A 136 -3.63 13.09 9.06
CA VAL A 136 -4.95 12.46 9.19
C VAL A 136 -4.76 11.00 9.61
N SER A 137 -4.48 10.80 10.90
CA SER A 137 -4.84 9.56 11.58
C SER A 137 -6.02 9.84 12.48
N GLU A 138 -7.20 10.08 11.90
CA GLU A 138 -8.46 9.89 12.60
C GLU A 138 -9.62 9.92 11.60
N VAL A 139 -10.56 8.99 11.82
CA VAL A 139 -11.87 8.82 11.17
C VAL A 139 -11.96 7.65 10.16
N PHE A 140 -11.99 6.43 10.70
CA PHE A 140 -12.99 5.43 10.29
C PHE A 140 -13.74 4.96 11.54
N PRO A 141 -15.09 4.94 11.54
CA PRO A 141 -15.86 4.41 12.65
C PRO A 141 -15.66 2.89 12.76
N SER A 142 -15.35 2.48 13.98
CA SER A 142 -15.27 1.11 14.46
C SER A 142 -16.51 0.30 14.04
N HIS A 143 -16.31 -0.66 13.14
CA HIS A 143 -17.29 -1.72 12.93
C HIS A 143 -17.09 -2.82 13.99
N HIS A 144 -18.10 -2.93 14.84
CA HIS A 144 -18.53 -4.10 15.61
C HIS A 144 -17.47 -5.04 16.21
N VAL A 145 -17.25 -4.88 17.52
CA VAL A 145 -17.16 -6.05 18.41
C VAL A 145 -18.54 -6.18 19.08
N SER A 146 -19.27 -7.21 18.67
CA SER A 146 -20.48 -7.69 19.33
C SER A 146 -20.19 -7.97 20.81
N LYS A 147 -21.01 -7.38 21.68
CA LYS A 147 -21.23 -7.93 23.02
C LYS A 147 -21.74 -9.36 22.84
N LEU A 148 -21.06 -10.32 23.46
CA LEU A 148 -21.67 -11.58 23.85
C LEU A 148 -21.69 -11.56 25.37
N ASP A 149 -22.89 -11.33 25.88
CA ASP A 149 -23.25 -11.58 27.27
C ASP A 149 -23.24 -13.11 27.50
N SER A 150 -22.53 -13.55 28.52
CA SER A 150 -22.73 -14.77 29.34
C SER A 150 -21.67 -14.80 30.44
#